data_AF-A0A415DYF9-F1
#
_entry.id   AF-A0A415DYF9-F1
#
_cell.length_a   1.000
_cell.length_b   1.000
_cell.length_c   1.000
_cell.angle_alpha   90.00
_cell.angle_beta   90.00
_cell.angle_gamma   90.00
#
_symmetry.space_group_name_H-M   'P 1'
#
loop_
_entity.id
_entity.type
_entity.pdbx_description
1 polymer ?
#
loop_
_entity_poly.entity_id
_entity_poly.type
_entity_poly.pdbx_seq_one_letter_code
_entity_poly.pdbx_strand_id
1 'polypeptide(L)'
;MADDKKRYYRKNVELFVLLEKMKLWPARSGLLHGIKNIEEHGKYAVITTHCGKTLRIYNSRNSRAARWLRNKWAVKPCKQCRVPEWKLEKYSKTFFDSHYGSDLIHKR
;
A
#
# COMPACT_ATOMS: atom_id res chain seq x y z
N MET A 1 3.30 18.54 -12.78
CA MET A 1 4.55 17.78 -12.60
C MET A 1 4.80 17.64 -11.11
N ALA A 2 4.53 16.48 -10.52
CA ALA A 2 4.64 16.32 -9.07
C ALA A 2 6.12 16.16 -8.71
N ASP A 3 6.67 17.21 -8.09
CA ASP A 3 7.99 17.36 -7.48
C ASP A 3 8.70 16.01 -7.22
N ASP A 4 9.90 15.85 -7.79
CA ASP A 4 10.72 14.62 -7.79
C ASP A 4 11.34 14.30 -6.42
N LYS A 5 10.76 14.88 -5.36
CA LYS A 5 11.25 14.76 -3.99
C LYS A 5 10.91 13.38 -3.44
N LYS A 6 11.96 12.67 -3.01
CA LYS A 6 11.85 11.43 -2.22
C LYS A 6 10.94 11.68 -1.03
N ARG A 7 9.93 10.82 -0.84
CA ARG A 7 9.00 10.91 0.29
C ARG A 7 9.40 9.91 1.36
N TYR A 8 9.48 10.35 2.61
CA TYR A 8 9.83 9.51 3.73
C TYR A 8 8.66 9.39 4.72
N TYR A 9 8.32 8.16 5.06
CA TYR A 9 7.32 7.81 6.07
C TYR A 9 7.97 7.04 7.21
N ARG A 10 7.44 7.18 8.43
CA ARG A 10 7.93 6.38 9.55
C ARG A 10 7.73 4.88 9.33
N LYS A 11 8.70 4.08 9.78
CA LYS A 11 8.58 2.62 9.86
C LYS A 11 7.55 2.26 10.94
N ASN A 12 6.94 1.07 10.82
CA ASN A 12 5.96 0.52 11.78
C ASN A 12 4.56 1.17 11.78
N VAL A 13 4.09 1.60 10.61
CA VAL A 13 2.70 2.04 10.40
C VAL A 13 1.75 0.85 10.21
N GLU A 14 0.49 1.01 10.66
CA GLU A 14 -0.63 0.09 10.44
C GLU A 14 -0.81 -0.27 8.96
N LEU A 15 -1.22 -1.50 8.69
CA LEU A 15 -1.48 -1.95 7.33
C LEU A 15 -2.56 -1.10 6.66
N PHE A 16 -3.67 -0.82 7.36
CA PHE A 16 -4.80 -0.11 6.76
C PHE A 16 -4.39 1.29 6.32
N VAL A 17 -3.60 1.99 7.13
CA VAL A 17 -3.04 3.30 6.78
C VAL A 17 -2.15 3.24 5.54
N LEU A 18 -1.31 2.20 5.41
CA LEU A 18 -0.50 1.99 4.20
C LEU A 18 -1.38 1.78 2.96
N LEU A 19 -2.42 0.94 3.08
CA LEU A 19 -3.34 0.65 1.98
C LEU A 19 -4.16 1.87 1.58
N GLU A 20 -4.59 2.67 2.53
CA GLU A 20 -5.35 3.89 2.28
C GLU A 20 -4.49 4.94 1.57
N LYS A 21 -3.22 5.08 2.00
CA LYS A 21 -2.29 6.03 1.38
C LYS A 21 -1.86 5.65 -0.03
N MET A 22 -1.55 4.37 -0.24
CA MET A 22 -0.98 3.89 -1.50
C MET A 22 -2.04 3.43 -2.50
N LYS A 23 -3.18 2.91 -2.00
CA LYS A 23 -4.22 2.22 -2.76
C LYS A 23 -3.65 1.07 -3.60
N LEU A 24 -2.74 0.30 -3.01
CA LEU A 24 -2.03 -0.83 -3.64
C LEU A 24 -2.01 -2.04 -2.71
N TRP A 25 -2.17 -3.25 -3.27
CA TRP A 25 -2.14 -4.51 -2.54
C TRP A 25 -1.06 -5.44 -3.09
N PRO A 26 -0.08 -5.87 -2.26
CA PRO A 26 0.92 -6.85 -2.66
C PRO A 26 0.38 -8.28 -2.49
N ALA A 27 -0.03 -8.91 -3.58
CA ALA A 27 -0.49 -10.29 -3.56
C ALA A 27 0.65 -11.27 -3.26
N ARG A 28 0.31 -12.47 -2.79
CA ARG A 28 1.30 -13.52 -2.48
C ARG A 28 2.13 -13.96 -3.67
N SER A 29 1.61 -13.80 -4.87
CA SER A 29 2.27 -14.10 -6.14
C SER A 29 3.34 -13.10 -6.57
N GLY A 30 3.60 -12.03 -5.80
CA GLY A 30 4.52 -10.96 -6.24
C GLY A 30 3.85 -9.88 -7.09
N LEU A 31 2.55 -10.02 -7.38
CA LEU A 31 1.77 -9.05 -8.15
C LEU A 31 1.27 -7.89 -7.27
N LEU A 32 1.44 -6.66 -7.76
CA LEU A 32 0.94 -5.45 -7.15
C LEU A 32 -0.40 -5.06 -7.79
N HIS A 33 -1.47 -5.19 -7.02
CA HIS A 33 -2.82 -4.86 -7.45
C HIS A 33 -3.19 -3.43 -7.07
N GLY A 34 -3.93 -2.74 -7.93
CA GLY A 34 -4.61 -1.51 -7.56
C GLY A 34 -5.84 -1.81 -6.71
N ILE A 35 -6.03 -1.09 -5.61
CA ILE A 35 -7.21 -1.21 -4.75
C ILE A 35 -8.28 -0.23 -5.23
N LYS A 36 -9.48 -0.75 -5.47
CA LYS A 36 -10.68 0.01 -5.85
C LYS A 36 -11.45 0.47 -4.62
N ASN A 37 -11.70 -0.44 -3.68
CA ASN A 37 -12.43 -0.14 -2.44
C ASN A 37 -11.77 -0.79 -1.21
N ILE A 38 -11.91 -0.16 -0.05
CA ILE A 38 -11.52 -0.68 1.26
C ILE A 38 -12.71 -0.47 2.19
N GLU A 39 -13.27 -1.56 2.70
CA GLU A 39 -14.39 -1.54 3.65
C GLU A 39 -13.88 -2.03 5.00
N GLU A 40 -13.76 -1.11 5.96
CA GLU A 40 -13.28 -1.43 7.30
C GLU A 40 -14.41 -1.93 8.21
N HIS A 41 -14.20 -3.06 8.87
CA HIS A 41 -15.11 -3.69 9.82
C HIS A 41 -14.41 -3.85 11.18
N GLY A 42 -13.88 -2.75 11.69
CA GLY A 42 -13.14 -2.70 12.96
C GLY A 42 -11.79 -3.41 12.89
N LYS A 43 -11.75 -4.70 13.21
CA LYS A 43 -10.49 -5.48 13.29
C LYS A 43 -10.00 -5.98 11.93
N TYR A 44 -10.89 -6.08 10.96
CA TYR A 44 -10.58 -6.53 9.61
C TYR A 44 -11.13 -5.54 8.59
N ALA A 45 -10.65 -5.64 7.35
CA ALA A 45 -11.18 -4.91 6.21
C ALA A 45 -11.39 -5.88 5.06
N VAL A 46 -12.37 -5.58 4.21
CA VAL A 46 -12.56 -6.22 2.92
C VAL A 46 -12.02 -5.28 1.88
N ILE A 47 -11.05 -5.74 1.10
CA ILE A 47 -10.53 -4.94 -0.02
C ILE A 47 -11.03 -5.52 -1.34
N THR A 48 -11.42 -4.63 -2.23
CA THR A 48 -11.80 -4.96 -3.61
C THR A 48 -10.78 -4.33 -4.54
N THR A 49 -10.14 -5.15 -5.37
CA THR A 49 -9.13 -4.70 -6.34
C THR A 49 -9.77 -4.26 -7.65
N HIS A 50 -9.06 -3.46 -8.45
CA HIS A 50 -9.54 -3.06 -9.78
C HIS A 50 -9.72 -4.23 -10.75
N CYS A 51 -9.05 -5.36 -10.52
CA CYS A 51 -9.24 -6.58 -11.32
C CYS A 51 -10.35 -7.50 -10.76
N GLY A 52 -11.20 -7.00 -9.86
CA GLY A 52 -12.39 -7.71 -9.36
C GLY A 52 -12.13 -8.74 -8.26
N LYS A 53 -10.90 -8.85 -7.75
CA LYS A 53 -10.62 -9.74 -6.60
C LYS A 53 -11.02 -9.07 -5.30
N THR A 54 -11.72 -9.81 -4.45
CA THR A 54 -12.11 -9.41 -3.11
C THR A 54 -11.39 -10.27 -2.08
N LEU A 55 -10.85 -9.66 -1.03
CA LEU A 55 -10.18 -10.41 0.04
C LEU A 55 -10.34 -9.73 1.41
N ARG A 56 -10.46 -10.57 2.45
CA ARG A 56 -10.51 -10.15 3.85
C ARG A 56 -9.10 -10.07 4.43
N ILE A 57 -8.77 -8.96 5.08
CA ILE A 57 -7.46 -8.69 5.68
C ILE A 57 -7.60 -8.17 7.10
N TYR A 58 -6.61 -8.43 7.95
CA TYR A 58 -6.56 -7.90 9.32
C TYR A 58 -5.54 -6.77 9.43
N ASN A 59 -5.80 -5.80 10.30
CA ASN A 59 -4.87 -4.70 10.51
C ASN A 59 -3.68 -5.16 11.34
N SER A 60 -2.53 -5.38 10.70
CA SER A 60 -1.30 -5.75 11.40
C SER A 60 -0.07 -5.12 10.75
N ARG A 61 0.69 -4.37 11.56
CA ARG A 61 1.97 -3.72 11.21
C ARG A 61 3.03 -4.75 10.77
N ASN A 62 2.94 -5.96 11.31
CA ASN A 62 3.90 -7.05 11.09
C ASN A 62 3.47 -8.04 10.01
N SER A 63 2.29 -7.83 9.42
CA SER A 63 1.82 -8.65 8.32
C SER A 63 2.81 -8.65 7.15
N ARG A 64 2.82 -9.74 6.41
CA ARG A 64 3.62 -9.85 5.19
C ARG A 64 3.29 -8.72 4.20
N ALA A 65 2.01 -8.37 4.04
CA ALA A 65 1.59 -7.28 3.17
C ALA A 65 2.18 -5.93 3.62
N ALA A 66 2.14 -5.62 4.92
CA ALA A 66 2.73 -4.40 5.44
C ALA A 66 4.25 -4.35 5.23
N ARG A 67 4.96 -5.47 5.45
CA ARG A 67 6.40 -5.58 5.16
C ARG A 67 6.70 -5.40 3.68
N TRP A 68 5.92 -6.02 2.81
CA TRP A 68 6.12 -5.95 1.35
C TRP A 68 5.88 -4.54 0.82
N LEU A 69 4.86 -3.85 1.32
CA LEU A 69 4.62 -2.45 0.95
C LEU A 69 5.78 -1.55 1.37
N ARG A 70 6.28 -1.71 2.61
CA ARG A 70 7.38 -0.91 3.15
C ARG A 70 8.70 -1.16 2.43
N ASN A 71 9.02 -2.44 2.18
CA ASN A 71 10.30 -2.84 1.60
C ASN A 71 10.27 -3.00 0.07
N LYS A 72 9.11 -2.74 -0.57
CA LYS A 72 8.91 -2.84 -2.03
C LYS A 72 9.24 -4.22 -2.61
N TRP A 73 8.83 -5.27 -1.92
CA TRP A 73 9.09 -6.65 -2.36
C TRP A 73 8.10 -7.17 -3.43
N ALA A 74 7.03 -6.43 -3.70
CA ALA A 74 6.17 -6.71 -4.85
C ALA A 74 6.78 -6.09 -6.11
N VAL A 75 7.13 -6.95 -7.07
CA VAL A 75 8.01 -6.58 -8.20
C VAL A 75 7.27 -6.31 -9.50
N LYS A 76 6.00 -6.74 -9.64
CA LYS A 76 5.29 -6.69 -10.92
C LYS A 76 3.89 -6.11 -10.75
N PRO A 77 3.50 -5.06 -11.50
CA PRO A 77 2.13 -4.57 -11.49
C PRO A 77 1.18 -5.58 -12.13
N CYS A 78 -0.04 -5.69 -11.61
CA CYS A 78 -1.08 -6.50 -12.22
C CYS A 78 -1.59 -5.84 -13.52
N LYS A 79 -1.44 -6.55 -14.66
CA LYS A 79 -1.88 -6.06 -15.98
C LYS A 79 -3.38 -5.73 -16.02
N GLN A 80 -4.22 -6.56 -15.38
CA GLN A 80 -5.68 -6.35 -15.34
C GLN A 80 -6.07 -5.13 -14.51
N CYS A 81 -5.34 -4.83 -13.43
CA CYS A 81 -5.60 -3.64 -12.63
C CYS A 81 -5.31 -2.33 -13.37
N ARG A 82 -4.48 -2.38 -14.44
CA ARG A 82 -4.02 -1.20 -15.19
C ARG A 82 -3.56 -0.08 -14.24
N VAL A 83 -2.68 -0.45 -13.30
CA VAL A 83 -2.15 0.52 -12.33
C VAL A 83 -1.40 1.59 -13.13
N PRO A 84 -1.77 2.88 -13.00
CA PRO A 84 -1.12 3.94 -13.78
C PRO A 84 0.37 4.08 -13.44
N GLU A 85 1.19 4.40 -14.44
CA GLU A 85 2.65 4.49 -14.29
C GLU A 85 3.05 5.49 -13.21
N TRP A 86 2.44 6.68 -13.19
CA TRP A 86 2.70 7.70 -12.17
C TRP A 86 2.49 7.19 -10.73
N LYS A 87 1.58 6.23 -10.52
CA LYS A 87 1.32 5.63 -9.20
C LYS A 87 2.44 4.65 -8.84
N LEU A 88 2.94 3.89 -9.81
CA LEU A 88 4.09 3.00 -9.65
C LEU A 88 5.37 3.81 -9.38
N GLU A 89 5.60 4.88 -10.13
CA GLU A 89 6.71 5.81 -9.90
C GLU A 89 6.64 6.42 -8.48
N LYS A 90 5.47 6.92 -8.08
CA LYS A 90 5.26 7.47 -6.73
C LYS A 90 5.52 6.43 -5.65
N TYR A 91 5.07 5.19 -5.85
CA TYR A 91 5.34 4.09 -4.94
C TYR A 91 6.85 3.77 -4.87
N SER A 92 7.52 3.74 -6.02
CA SER A 92 8.97 3.53 -6.13
C SER A 92 9.78 4.63 -5.45
N LYS A 93 9.31 5.87 -5.44
CA LYS A 93 9.96 7.02 -4.77
C LYS A 93 9.59 7.19 -3.29
N THR A 94 8.73 6.33 -2.74
CA THR A 94 8.32 6.36 -1.33
C THR A 94 9.26 5.50 -0.48
N PHE A 95 9.83 6.03 0.60
CA PHE A 95 10.76 5.33 1.47
C PHE A 95 10.27 5.29 2.91
N PHE A 96 10.74 4.29 3.66
CA PHE A 96 10.36 4.07 5.06
C PHE A 96 11.59 4.05 5.95
N ASP A 97 11.62 4.93 6.95
CA ASP A 97 12.72 5.07 7.88
C ASP A 97 12.25 5.04 9.34
N SER A 98 13.06 4.49 10.24
CA SER A 98 12.70 4.37 11.66
C SER A 98 12.92 5.67 12.44
N HIS A 99 13.86 6.51 12.03
CA HIS A 99 14.34 7.68 12.75
C HIS A 99 13.79 9.00 12.18
N TYR A 100 13.36 9.02 10.91
CA TYR A 100 12.77 10.20 10.28
C TYR A 100 11.62 9.86 9.33
N GLY A 101 10.87 10.89 8.92
CA GLY A 101 9.74 10.76 8.02
C GLY A 101 8.44 11.22 8.66
N SER A 102 7.47 11.52 7.81
CA SER A 102 6.14 11.95 8.26
C SER A 102 5.40 10.78 8.89
N ASP A 103 4.74 11.04 10.02
CA ASP A 103 3.80 10.10 10.61
C ASP A 103 2.60 9.99 9.65
N LEU A 104 2.34 8.79 9.16
CA LEU A 104 1.12 8.49 8.41
C LEU A 104 -0.02 8.43 9.43
N ILE A 105 -0.55 9.58 9.83
CA ILE A 105 -1.70 9.67 10.72
C ILE A 105 -2.94 9.92 9.86
N HIS A 106 -3.97 9.09 10.02
CA HIS A 106 -5.30 9.46 9.54
C HIS A 106 -5.93 10.40 10.56
N LYS A 107 -6.30 11.61 10.15
CA LYS A 107 -7.34 12.37 10.87
C LYS A 107 -8.63 11.57 10.67
N ARG A 108 -9.16 11.03 11.77
CA ARG A 108 -10.53 10.53 11.79
C ARG A 108 -11.50 11.67 11.51
#